data_AF-A0A7W7HB56-F1
#
_entry.id   AF-A0A7W7HB56-F1
#
_cell.length_a   1.000
_cell.length_b   1.000
_cell.length_c   1.000
_cell.angle_alpha   90.00
_cell.angle_beta   90.00
_cell.angle_gamma   90.00
#
_symmetry.space_group_name_H-M   'P 1'
#
loop_
_entity.id
_entity.type
_entity.pdbx_description
1 polymer ?
#
loop_
_entity_poly.entity_id
_entity_poly.type
_entity_poly.pdbx_seq_one_letter_code
_entity_poly.pdbx_strand_id
1 'polypeptide(L)'
;MKYPRTFHLPGSPGATADDRIQHDLSWLDGELVVTEKMDGGNLTFTRDTMFARSLDSGTHPWDRPAKALWAMTAYRIPDEWRVCGESMWARRSVAYTDLPGVFLVFGIWDETDTLLGWDDTVDWARRLELPVVPVLYRGGSLSEARAAWAAQRTEDDSEGFVVRATGRIPASEFDHKVLKWVRPGHVRTPASWRHRDDFPVNEFA
;
A
#
# COMPACT_ATOMS: atom_id res chain seq x y z
N MET A 1 -10.04 12.51 4.41
CA MET A 1 -10.56 11.19 4.86
C MET A 1 -9.39 10.23 5.06
N LYS A 2 -9.40 9.36 6.08
CA LYS A 2 -8.33 8.38 6.31
C LYS A 2 -8.45 7.19 5.35
N TYR A 3 -7.32 6.58 4.97
CA TYR A 3 -7.33 5.35 4.19
C TYR A 3 -8.03 4.21 4.97
N PRO A 4 -8.96 3.45 4.37
CA PRO A 4 -9.68 2.39 5.06
C PRO A 4 -8.74 1.28 5.57
N ARG A 5 -9.22 0.44 6.49
CA ARG A 5 -8.44 -0.72 6.94
C ARG A 5 -8.57 -1.82 5.87
N THR A 6 -7.47 -2.28 5.31
CA THR A 6 -7.45 -3.48 4.45
C THR A 6 -7.62 -4.72 5.32
N PHE A 7 -8.60 -5.57 5.00
CA PHE A 7 -8.87 -6.80 5.75
C PHE A 7 -7.95 -7.93 5.28
N HIS A 8 -7.68 -8.89 6.16
CA HIS A 8 -6.92 -10.08 5.82
C HIS A 8 -7.76 -11.07 5.01
N LEU A 9 -7.10 -11.76 4.07
CA LEU A 9 -7.59 -13.00 3.50
C LEU A 9 -7.64 -14.10 4.58
N PRO A 10 -8.60 -15.05 4.48
CA PRO A 10 -8.58 -16.25 5.32
C PRO A 10 -7.25 -17.00 5.19
N GLY A 11 -6.73 -17.42 6.34
CA GLY A 11 -5.43 -18.10 6.43
C GLY A 11 -4.23 -17.19 6.16
N SER A 12 -4.36 -15.87 6.30
CA SER A 12 -3.20 -14.96 6.36
C SER A 12 -2.44 -15.19 7.67
N PRO A 13 -1.21 -15.74 7.65
CA PRO A 13 -0.50 -16.14 8.88
C PRO A 13 -0.04 -14.97 9.75
N GLY A 14 0.14 -13.79 9.17
CA GLY A 14 0.48 -12.57 9.90
C GLY A 14 -0.68 -11.84 10.58
N ALA A 15 -1.91 -12.37 10.51
CA ALA A 15 -3.07 -11.75 11.17
C ALA A 15 -3.00 -11.88 12.70
N THR A 16 -3.35 -10.81 13.41
CA THR A 16 -3.40 -10.75 14.88
C THR A 16 -4.84 -10.63 15.40
N ALA A 17 -5.03 -10.64 16.72
CA ALA A 17 -6.36 -10.53 17.34
C ALA A 17 -7.08 -9.19 17.02
N ASP A 18 -6.34 -8.13 16.71
CA ASP A 18 -6.89 -6.81 16.38
C ASP A 18 -7.22 -6.64 14.88
N ASP A 19 -6.85 -7.63 14.07
CA ASP A 19 -7.08 -7.63 12.63
C ASP A 19 -8.50 -8.10 12.27
N ARG A 20 -8.97 -7.64 11.11
CA ARG A 20 -10.24 -8.08 10.53
C ARG A 20 -9.96 -9.04 9.39
N ILE A 21 -10.74 -10.11 9.31
CA ILE A 21 -10.64 -11.13 8.26
C ILE A 21 -11.93 -11.05 7.43
N GLN A 22 -11.77 -11.03 6.10
CA GLN A 22 -12.90 -11.12 5.17
C GLN A 22 -13.19 -12.58 4.87
N HIS A 23 -14.45 -12.99 4.98
CA HIS A 23 -14.87 -14.38 4.74
C HIS A 23 -15.68 -14.55 3.45
N ASP A 24 -16.33 -13.48 2.97
CA ASP A 24 -16.97 -13.49 1.67
C ASP A 24 -15.92 -13.19 0.60
N LEU A 25 -15.57 -14.22 -0.15
CA LEU A 25 -14.57 -14.21 -1.21
C LEU A 25 -15.18 -14.38 -2.60
N SER A 26 -16.51 -14.27 -2.73
CA SER A 26 -17.26 -14.54 -3.96
C SER A 26 -16.82 -13.70 -5.17
N TRP A 27 -16.15 -12.57 -4.93
CA TRP A 27 -15.63 -11.70 -5.98
C TRP A 27 -14.26 -12.09 -6.53
N LEU A 28 -13.54 -13.01 -5.87
CA LEU A 28 -12.18 -13.39 -6.24
C LEU A 28 -12.11 -14.28 -7.50
N ASP A 29 -13.26 -14.65 -8.07
CA ASP A 29 -13.34 -15.34 -9.36
C ASP A 29 -13.33 -14.34 -10.56
N GLY A 30 -13.35 -13.03 -10.28
CA GLY A 30 -13.22 -11.98 -11.29
C GLY A 30 -11.77 -11.64 -11.62
N GLU A 31 -11.54 -10.70 -12.55
CA GLU A 31 -10.19 -10.20 -12.83
C GLU A 31 -9.64 -9.44 -11.60
N LEU A 32 -8.45 -9.86 -11.16
CA LEU A 32 -7.76 -9.37 -9.97
C LEU A 32 -6.44 -8.69 -10.37
N VAL A 33 -6.03 -7.72 -9.57
CA VAL A 33 -4.63 -7.27 -9.52
C VAL A 33 -4.07 -7.61 -8.15
N VAL A 34 -2.87 -8.18 -8.16
CA VAL A 34 -2.11 -8.52 -6.97
C VAL A 34 -0.83 -7.71 -6.99
N THR A 35 -0.66 -6.92 -5.94
CA THR A 35 0.53 -6.09 -5.74
C THR A 35 1.34 -6.61 -4.57
N GLU A 36 2.64 -6.34 -4.58
CA GLU A 36 3.45 -6.53 -3.39
C GLU A 36 2.93 -5.64 -2.26
N LYS A 37 2.79 -6.22 -1.07
CA LYS A 37 2.53 -5.45 0.14
C LYS A 37 3.87 -4.91 0.64
N MET A 38 4.12 -3.64 0.34
CA MET A 38 5.33 -2.95 0.78
C MET A 38 5.32 -2.72 2.31
N ASP A 39 6.45 -2.97 2.96
CA ASP A 39 6.65 -2.78 4.40
C ASP A 39 7.25 -1.39 4.68
N GLY A 40 6.38 -0.37 4.79
CA GLY A 40 6.78 1.01 5.00
C GLY A 40 5.85 1.76 5.95
N GLY A 41 5.46 2.98 5.56
CA GLY A 41 4.45 3.78 6.27
C GLY A 41 3.37 4.34 5.36
N ASN A 42 2.11 3.98 5.59
CA ASN A 42 0.98 4.51 4.83
C ASN A 42 0.89 6.04 4.93
N LEU A 43 0.97 6.71 3.77
CA LEU A 43 0.73 8.14 3.60
C LEU A 43 -0.33 8.39 2.53
N THR A 44 -1.06 9.49 2.70
CA THR A 44 -1.98 10.04 1.71
C THR A 44 -1.50 11.42 1.29
N PHE A 45 -1.37 11.62 -0.02
CA PHE A 45 -1.15 12.92 -0.63
C PHE A 45 -2.48 13.44 -1.17
N THR A 46 -2.80 14.67 -0.80
CA THR A 46 -3.84 15.48 -1.45
C THR A 46 -3.17 16.72 -2.03
N ARG A 47 -3.91 17.54 -2.77
CA ARG A 47 -3.40 18.83 -3.26
C ARG A 47 -2.85 19.70 -2.12
N ASP A 48 -3.57 19.76 -1.00
CA ASP A 48 -3.29 20.74 0.06
C ASP A 48 -2.55 20.15 1.27
N THR A 49 -2.62 18.83 1.45
CA THR A 49 -2.08 18.18 2.64
C THR A 49 -1.45 16.82 2.36
N MET A 50 -0.46 16.47 3.19
CA MET A 50 0.04 15.11 3.36
C MET A 50 -0.25 14.64 4.78
N PHE A 51 -0.80 13.42 4.93
CA PHE A 51 -1.08 12.85 6.25
C PHE A 51 -0.90 11.33 6.26
N ALA A 52 -0.53 10.78 7.42
CA ALA A 52 -0.52 9.34 7.64
C ALA A 52 -1.93 8.79 7.85
N ARG A 53 -2.09 7.46 7.83
CA ARG A 53 -3.38 6.82 8.11
C ARG A 53 -3.98 7.23 9.47
N SER A 54 -3.14 7.40 10.49
CA SER A 54 -3.53 8.04 11.76
C SER A 54 -3.38 9.54 11.61
N LEU A 55 -4.49 10.27 11.62
CA LEU A 55 -4.49 11.71 11.28
C LEU A 55 -3.82 12.59 12.34
N ASP A 56 -3.61 12.04 13.54
CA ASP A 56 -3.04 12.69 14.71
C ASP A 56 -1.52 12.48 14.86
N SER A 57 -0.86 11.73 13.96
CA SER A 57 0.55 11.37 14.11
C SER A 57 1.54 12.50 13.76
N GLY A 58 1.08 13.56 13.10
CA GLY A 58 1.96 14.58 12.53
C GLY A 58 2.89 14.03 11.43
N THR A 59 3.93 14.79 11.07
CA THR A 59 4.97 14.34 10.14
C THR A 59 6.19 13.84 10.93
N HIS A 60 6.50 12.56 10.82
CA HIS A 60 7.69 11.99 11.44
C HIS A 60 8.96 12.19 10.59
N PRO A 61 10.17 12.07 11.18
CA PRO A 61 11.43 12.21 10.45
C PRO A 61 11.56 11.28 9.23
N TRP A 62 11.09 10.04 9.34
CA TRP A 62 11.10 9.07 8.23
C TRP A 62 10.14 9.41 7.09
N ASP A 63 9.18 10.30 7.29
CA ASP A 63 8.24 10.74 6.24
C ASP A 63 8.70 12.03 5.54
N ARG A 64 9.81 12.65 5.98
CA ARG A 64 10.31 13.90 5.39
C ARG A 64 10.64 13.76 3.89
N PRO A 65 11.26 12.68 3.40
CA PRO A 65 11.52 12.53 1.97
C PRO A 65 10.23 12.40 1.15
N ALA A 66 9.25 11.65 1.64
CA ALA A 66 7.92 11.60 1.02
C ALA A 66 7.22 12.97 1.06
N LYS A 67 7.39 13.75 2.14
CA LYS A 67 6.86 15.12 2.23
C LYS A 67 7.50 16.08 1.24
N ALA A 68 8.81 15.96 1.01
CA ALA A 68 9.49 16.74 0.00
C ALA A 68 8.95 16.40 -1.39
N LEU A 69 8.79 15.11 -1.70
CA LEU A 69 8.17 14.65 -2.95
C LEU A 69 6.74 15.17 -3.10
N TRP A 70 5.92 15.09 -2.05
CA TRP A 70 4.57 15.67 -2.01
C TRP A 70 4.61 17.16 -2.36
N ALA A 71 5.46 17.95 -1.71
CA ALA A 71 5.54 19.40 -1.96
C ALA A 71 5.88 19.75 -3.43
N MET A 72 6.58 18.86 -4.15
CA MET A 72 6.90 19.04 -5.56
C MET A 72 5.82 18.57 -6.54
N THR A 73 4.89 17.71 -6.12
CA THR A 73 3.90 17.10 -7.04
C THR A 73 2.44 17.44 -6.69
N ALA A 74 2.16 17.86 -5.45
CA ALA A 74 0.80 18.00 -4.94
C ALA A 74 -0.09 18.94 -5.75
N TYR A 75 0.47 20.01 -6.33
CA TYR A 75 -0.27 20.95 -7.17
C TYR A 75 -0.89 20.30 -8.42
N ARG A 76 -0.38 19.12 -8.84
CA ARG A 76 -0.89 18.35 -9.98
C ARG A 76 -2.01 17.38 -9.59
N ILE A 77 -2.19 17.10 -8.30
CA ILE A 77 -3.28 16.25 -7.81
C ILE A 77 -4.58 17.04 -7.95
N PRO A 78 -5.67 16.49 -8.54
CA PRO A 78 -6.96 17.17 -8.62
C PRO A 78 -7.53 17.53 -7.24
N ASP A 79 -8.46 18.50 -7.20
CA ASP A 79 -9.15 18.82 -5.95
C ASP A 79 -9.91 17.59 -5.43
N GLU A 80 -9.93 17.43 -4.10
CA GLU A 80 -10.62 16.34 -3.39
C GLU A 80 -10.08 14.92 -3.66
N TRP A 81 -9.10 14.77 -4.55
CA TRP A 81 -8.43 13.50 -4.83
C TRP A 81 -7.41 13.15 -3.75
N ARG A 82 -7.20 11.84 -3.59
CA ARG A 82 -6.28 11.29 -2.59
C ARG A 82 -5.40 10.23 -3.22
N VAL A 83 -4.10 10.50 -3.31
CA VAL A 83 -3.08 9.56 -3.76
C VAL A 83 -2.53 8.86 -2.54
N CYS A 84 -2.87 7.58 -2.35
CA CYS A 84 -2.43 6.77 -1.23
C CYS A 84 -1.26 5.88 -1.65
N GLY A 85 -0.23 5.85 -0.81
CA GLY A 85 0.98 5.08 -1.07
C GLY A 85 1.78 4.81 0.20
N GLU A 86 2.85 4.07 0.02
CA GLU A 86 3.73 3.64 1.10
C GLU A 86 4.99 4.50 1.11
N SER A 87 5.29 5.13 2.24
CA SER A 87 6.55 5.82 2.55
C SER A 87 7.62 4.77 2.78
N MET A 88 8.64 4.76 1.92
CA MET A 88 9.66 3.71 1.87
C MET A 88 11.04 4.16 2.33
N TRP A 89 11.19 5.38 2.87
CA TRP A 89 12.50 5.87 3.31
C TRP A 89 13.09 5.05 4.45
N ALA A 90 12.34 4.90 5.54
CA ALA A 90 12.78 4.09 6.66
C ALA A 90 12.62 2.60 6.34
N ARG A 91 13.69 1.85 6.55
CA ARG A 91 13.65 0.40 6.54
C ARG A 91 12.86 -0.10 7.74
N ARG A 92 11.85 -0.93 7.48
CA ARG A 92 11.06 -1.60 8.52
C ARG A 92 11.60 -3.00 8.75
N SER A 93 10.76 -4.01 8.64
CA SER A 93 11.14 -5.42 8.84
C SER A 93 11.76 -6.02 7.58
N VAL A 94 11.39 -5.52 6.40
CA VAL A 94 12.00 -5.87 5.11
C VAL A 94 13.09 -4.85 4.74
N ALA A 95 14.22 -5.36 4.24
CA ALA A 95 15.33 -4.56 3.73
C ALA A 95 15.27 -4.50 2.21
N TYR A 96 14.71 -3.43 1.66
CA TYR A 96 14.65 -3.24 0.21
C TYR A 96 15.93 -2.59 -0.30
N THR A 97 16.47 -3.12 -1.40
CA THR A 97 17.78 -2.71 -1.95
C THR A 97 17.72 -2.00 -3.30
N ASP A 98 16.54 -1.88 -3.92
CA ASP A 98 16.37 -1.38 -5.29
C ASP A 98 14.98 -0.74 -5.47
N LEU A 99 14.63 0.21 -4.60
CA LEU A 99 13.32 0.86 -4.67
C LEU A 99 13.28 1.95 -5.75
N PRO A 100 12.20 2.05 -6.55
CA PRO A 100 12.08 3.06 -7.60
C PRO A 100 11.75 4.46 -7.08
N GLY A 101 11.56 4.63 -5.77
CA GLY A 101 11.28 5.92 -5.15
C GLY A 101 10.93 5.83 -3.67
N VAL A 102 10.92 6.98 -3.00
CA VAL A 102 10.64 7.11 -1.56
C VAL A 102 9.16 6.96 -1.19
N PHE A 103 8.27 6.99 -2.18
CA PHE A 103 6.83 6.83 -2.02
C PHE A 103 6.28 5.99 -3.18
N LEU A 104 5.62 4.88 -2.86
CA LEU A 104 5.07 3.95 -3.85
C LEU A 104 3.54 3.96 -3.79
N VAL A 105 2.88 4.35 -4.87
CA VAL A 105 1.42 4.44 -4.94
C VAL A 105 0.81 3.05 -4.97
N PHE A 106 -0.18 2.79 -4.10
CA PHE A 106 -0.99 1.56 -4.15
C PHE A 106 -2.48 1.84 -4.43
N GLY A 107 -2.92 3.09 -4.42
CA GLY A 107 -4.31 3.43 -4.72
C GLY A 107 -4.55 4.93 -4.82
N ILE A 108 -5.46 5.33 -5.71
CA ILE A 108 -5.89 6.72 -5.87
C ILE A 108 -7.41 6.78 -5.73
N TRP A 109 -7.90 7.71 -4.94
CA TRP A 109 -9.31 7.99 -4.75
C TRP A 109 -9.68 9.29 -5.44
N ASP A 110 -10.85 9.31 -6.07
CA ASP A 110 -11.42 10.51 -6.68
C ASP A 110 -12.36 11.25 -5.71
N GLU A 111 -12.94 12.35 -6.19
CA GLU A 111 -13.87 13.22 -5.46
C GLU A 111 -15.17 12.52 -5.02
N THR A 112 -15.51 11.39 -5.65
CA THR A 112 -16.73 10.63 -5.35
C THR A 112 -16.53 9.61 -4.23
N ASP A 113 -15.36 9.63 -3.57
CA ASP A 113 -14.96 8.63 -2.59
C ASP A 113 -14.84 7.21 -3.19
N THR A 114 -14.45 7.14 -4.46
CA THR A 114 -14.24 5.89 -5.20
C THR A 114 -12.76 5.65 -5.43
N LEU A 115 -12.25 4.48 -5.04
CA LEU A 115 -10.92 4.04 -5.41
C LEU A 115 -10.92 3.73 -6.91
N LEU A 116 -10.05 4.41 -7.66
CA LEU A 116 -9.89 4.21 -9.09
C LEU A 116 -9.57 2.76 -9.42
N GLY A 117 -9.96 2.32 -10.62
CA GLY A 117 -9.50 1.05 -11.18
C GLY A 117 -7.98 1.00 -11.24
N TRP A 118 -7.40 -0.19 -11.32
CA TRP A 118 -5.94 -0.34 -11.29
C TRP A 118 -5.27 0.35 -12.50
N ASP A 119 -5.85 0.22 -13.69
CA ASP A 119 -5.31 0.85 -14.90
C ASP A 119 -5.34 2.38 -14.81
N ASP A 120 -6.45 2.95 -14.34
CA ASP A 120 -6.57 4.39 -14.06
C ASP A 120 -5.58 4.83 -12.96
N THR A 121 -5.38 4.00 -11.93
CA THR A 121 -4.41 4.26 -10.85
C THR A 121 -2.99 4.37 -11.42
N VAL A 122 -2.60 3.41 -12.26
CA VAL A 122 -1.28 3.39 -12.91
C VAL A 122 -1.11 4.58 -13.86
N ASP A 123 -2.15 4.90 -14.65
CA ASP A 123 -2.08 6.04 -15.57
C ASP A 123 -1.93 7.37 -14.83
N TRP A 124 -2.70 7.59 -13.77
CA TRP A 124 -2.57 8.79 -12.94
C TRP A 124 -1.24 8.85 -12.19
N ALA A 125 -0.78 7.74 -11.62
CA ALA A 125 0.53 7.68 -10.97
C ALA A 125 1.66 8.05 -11.94
N ARG A 126 1.60 7.54 -13.18
CA ARG A 126 2.53 7.93 -14.26
C ARG A 126 2.46 9.43 -14.56
N ARG A 127 1.25 10.00 -14.69
CA ARG A 127 1.06 11.45 -14.91
C ARG A 127 1.57 12.31 -13.76
N LEU A 128 1.63 11.77 -12.54
CA LEU A 128 2.18 12.44 -11.37
C LEU A 128 3.67 12.17 -11.17
N GLU A 129 4.27 11.33 -12.03
CA GLU A 129 5.65 10.85 -11.92
C GLU A 129 5.92 10.15 -10.59
N LEU A 130 4.93 9.38 -10.12
CA LEU A 130 5.02 8.58 -8.91
C LEU A 130 5.05 7.09 -9.28
N PRO A 131 6.05 6.33 -8.82
CA PRO A 131 6.07 4.88 -9.02
C PRO A 131 4.92 4.22 -8.26
N VAL A 132 4.39 3.14 -8.83
CA VAL A 132 3.41 2.27 -8.16
C VAL A 132 4.12 1.13 -7.45
N VAL A 133 3.45 0.52 -6.47
CA VAL A 133 3.90 -0.75 -5.88
C VAL A 133 4.02 -1.84 -6.96
N PRO A 134 4.98 -2.80 -6.84
CA PRO A 134 5.15 -3.86 -7.82
C PRO A 134 3.88 -4.68 -8.03
N VAL A 135 3.52 -4.93 -9.29
CA VAL A 135 2.45 -5.87 -9.64
C VAL A 135 3.07 -7.26 -9.74
N LEU A 136 2.55 -8.19 -8.93
CA LEU A 136 3.02 -9.57 -8.90
C LEU A 136 2.19 -10.48 -9.81
N TYR A 137 0.91 -10.17 -9.99
CA TYR A 137 -0.01 -10.95 -10.80
C TYR A 137 -1.23 -10.13 -11.24
N ARG A 138 -1.76 -10.44 -12.42
CA ARG A 138 -3.06 -10.00 -12.90
C ARG A 138 -3.76 -11.18 -13.59
N GLY A 139 -4.99 -11.47 -13.18
CA GLY A 139 -5.74 -12.62 -13.69
C GLY A 139 -6.90 -13.00 -12.78
N GLY A 140 -7.50 -14.18 -12.97
CA GLY A 140 -8.80 -14.53 -12.38
C GLY A 140 -8.77 -15.41 -11.14
N SER A 141 -7.60 -15.70 -10.55
CA SER A 141 -7.50 -16.71 -9.50
C SER A 141 -6.66 -16.28 -8.30
N LEU A 142 -7.22 -16.43 -7.09
CA LEU A 142 -6.48 -16.27 -5.85
C LEU A 142 -5.38 -17.34 -5.67
N SER A 143 -5.56 -18.55 -6.18
CA SER A 143 -4.53 -19.59 -6.06
C SER A 143 -3.32 -19.25 -6.92
N GLU A 144 -3.55 -18.73 -8.12
CA GLU A 144 -2.49 -18.24 -9.01
C GLU A 144 -1.83 -16.98 -8.45
N ALA A 145 -2.60 -16.07 -7.84
CA ALA A 145 -2.07 -14.92 -7.11
C ALA A 145 -1.08 -15.33 -6.00
N ARG A 146 -1.44 -16.34 -5.20
CA ARG A 146 -0.56 -16.89 -4.15
C ARG A 146 0.69 -17.54 -4.74
N ALA A 147 0.54 -18.30 -5.81
CA ALA A 147 1.67 -18.92 -6.51
C ALA A 147 2.62 -17.88 -7.11
N ALA A 148 2.09 -16.79 -7.65
CA ALA A 148 2.87 -15.71 -8.22
C ALA A 148 3.72 -14.98 -7.17
N TRP A 149 3.19 -14.74 -5.97
CA TRP A 149 3.98 -14.22 -4.85
C TRP A 149 5.10 -15.21 -4.47
N ALA A 150 4.78 -16.49 -4.27
CA ALA A 150 5.76 -17.51 -3.89
C ALA A 150 6.84 -17.78 -4.95
N ALA A 151 6.57 -17.46 -6.22
CA ALA A 151 7.54 -17.59 -7.31
C ALA A 151 8.52 -16.40 -7.42
N GLN A 152 8.15 -15.23 -6.87
CA GLN A 152 8.89 -13.98 -7.04
C GLN A 152 9.50 -13.44 -5.74
N ARG A 153 8.97 -13.88 -4.60
CA ARG A 153 9.26 -13.35 -3.27
C ARG A 153 9.44 -14.45 -2.24
N THR A 154 10.08 -14.09 -1.15
CA THR A 154 10.24 -14.92 0.04
C THR A 154 9.71 -14.17 1.27
N GLU A 155 9.60 -14.88 2.40
CA GLU A 155 9.23 -14.25 3.66
C GLU A 155 10.31 -13.28 4.20
N ASP A 156 11.51 -13.30 3.63
CA ASP A 156 12.61 -12.42 4.04
C ASP A 156 12.66 -11.11 3.25
N ASP A 157 12.23 -11.12 1.99
CA ASP A 157 12.27 -9.95 1.09
C ASP A 157 10.90 -9.31 0.84
N SER A 158 9.80 -9.89 1.34
CA SER A 158 8.45 -9.37 1.11
C SER A 158 7.51 -9.60 2.29
N GLU A 159 6.70 -8.59 2.62
CA GLU A 159 5.69 -8.69 3.68
C GLU A 159 4.52 -9.60 3.30
N GLY A 160 4.25 -9.71 2.00
CA GLY A 160 3.12 -10.42 1.46
C GLY A 160 2.56 -9.69 0.24
N PHE A 161 1.26 -9.78 0.04
CA PHE A 161 0.59 -9.17 -1.11
C PHE A 161 -0.76 -8.57 -0.76
N VAL A 162 -1.20 -7.63 -1.59
CA VAL A 162 -2.55 -7.08 -1.58
C VAL A 162 -3.25 -7.50 -2.87
N VAL A 163 -4.42 -8.11 -2.74
CA VAL A 163 -5.32 -8.44 -3.85
C VAL A 163 -6.46 -7.44 -3.91
N ARG A 164 -6.77 -6.95 -5.11
CA ARG A 164 -7.91 -6.07 -5.34
C ARG A 164 -8.64 -6.40 -6.64
N ALA A 165 -9.91 -6.02 -6.70
CA ALA A 165 -10.63 -5.97 -7.98
C ALA A 165 -9.95 -4.96 -8.93
N THR A 166 -9.90 -5.28 -10.22
CA THR A 166 -9.25 -4.41 -11.23
C THR A 166 -10.05 -3.13 -11.48
N GLY A 167 -11.37 -3.19 -11.37
CA GLY A 167 -12.27 -2.07 -11.54
C GLY A 167 -12.25 -1.05 -10.39
N ARG A 168 -13.10 -0.03 -10.56
CA ARG A 168 -13.40 0.98 -9.53
C ARG A 168 -14.05 0.34 -8.30
N ILE A 169 -13.69 0.82 -7.12
CA ILE A 169 -14.17 0.28 -5.84
C ILE A 169 -14.72 1.44 -5.00
N PRO A 170 -16.04 1.55 -4.81
CA PRO A 170 -16.62 2.52 -3.88
C PRO A 170 -16.08 2.29 -2.45
N ALA A 171 -15.95 3.34 -1.65
CA ALA A 171 -15.45 3.21 -0.28
C ALA A 171 -16.21 2.19 0.58
N SER A 172 -17.52 2.03 0.36
CA SER A 172 -18.38 1.06 1.03
C SER A 172 -18.05 -0.40 0.71
N GLU A 173 -17.33 -0.67 -0.38
CA GLU A 173 -16.95 -2.02 -0.82
C GLU A 173 -15.47 -2.33 -0.55
N PHE A 174 -14.70 -1.37 -0.01
CA PHE A 174 -13.25 -1.50 0.08
C PHE A 174 -12.80 -2.71 0.92
N ASP A 175 -13.41 -2.93 2.08
CA ASP A 175 -13.07 -4.03 2.99
C ASP A 175 -13.49 -5.41 2.48
N HIS A 176 -14.26 -5.43 1.39
CA HIS A 176 -14.63 -6.63 0.68
C HIS A 176 -13.72 -6.83 -0.54
N LYS A 177 -13.50 -5.79 -1.36
CA LYS A 177 -12.81 -5.85 -2.67
C LYS A 177 -11.30 -5.58 -2.62
N VAL A 178 -10.73 -5.26 -1.46
CA VAL A 178 -9.28 -5.06 -1.26
C VAL A 178 -8.85 -5.83 -0.01
N LEU A 179 -8.10 -6.90 -0.22
CA LEU A 179 -7.69 -7.81 0.85
C LEU A 179 -6.17 -8.01 0.84
N LYS A 180 -5.60 -8.38 1.99
CA LYS A 180 -4.17 -8.63 2.12
C LYS A 180 -3.88 -10.05 2.62
N TRP A 181 -2.76 -10.60 2.18
CA TRP A 181 -2.10 -11.73 2.81
C TRP A 181 -0.74 -11.26 3.32
N VAL A 182 -0.40 -11.65 4.53
CA VAL A 182 0.81 -11.19 5.23
C VAL A 182 1.51 -12.39 5.83
N ARG A 183 2.82 -12.49 5.64
CA ARG A 183 3.69 -13.57 6.16
C ARG A 183 3.64 -13.70 7.71
N PRO A 184 3.99 -14.86 8.29
CA PRO A 184 4.17 -14.96 9.74
C PRO A 184 5.29 -14.04 10.24
N GLY A 185 5.16 -13.54 11.47
CA GLY A 185 6.21 -12.71 12.10
C GLY A 185 6.61 -11.47 11.29
N HIS A 186 5.64 -10.85 10.58
CA HIS A 186 5.92 -9.76 9.66
C HIS A 186 6.53 -8.52 10.34
N VAL A 187 6.15 -8.25 11.59
CA VAL A 187 6.78 -7.21 12.41
C VAL A 187 8.01 -7.78 13.10
N ARG A 188 9.19 -7.36 12.65
CA ARG A 188 10.50 -7.72 13.25
C ARG A 188 11.14 -6.56 14.02
N THR A 189 10.51 -5.38 14.00
CA THR A 189 11.03 -4.16 14.64
C THR A 189 10.28 -3.84 15.94
N PRO A 190 10.98 -3.53 17.06
CA PRO A 190 10.33 -3.14 18.32
C PRO A 190 9.60 -1.80 18.21
N ALA A 191 8.41 -1.67 18.79
CA ALA A 191 7.58 -0.46 18.71
C ALA A 191 8.26 0.86 19.15
N SER A 192 9.36 0.77 19.93
CA SER A 192 10.16 1.91 20.39
C SER A 192 10.79 2.73 19.27
N TRP A 193 10.88 2.21 18.04
CA TRP A 193 11.38 2.97 16.88
C TRP A 193 10.56 4.25 16.60
N ARG A 194 9.28 4.30 17.02
CA ARG A 194 8.38 5.45 16.79
C ARG A 194 8.79 6.73 17.52
N HIS A 195 9.76 6.66 18.42
CA HIS A 195 10.24 7.80 19.22
C HIS A 195 11.73 8.08 18.99
N ARG A 196 12.28 7.56 17.89
CA ARG A 196 13.71 7.62 17.60
C ARG A 196 13.96 8.36 16.28
N ASP A 197 15.02 9.16 16.28
CA ASP A 197 15.53 9.84 15.09
C ASP A 197 16.61 9.00 14.36
N ASP A 198 17.03 7.89 14.95
CA ASP A 198 17.94 6.92 14.36
C ASP A 198 17.18 5.67 13.88
N PHE A 199 17.15 5.46 12.56
CA PHE A 199 16.53 4.30 11.93
C PHE A 199 17.30 3.89 10.68
N PRO A 200 17.33 2.59 10.35
CA PRO A 200 17.90 2.14 9.09
C PRO A 200 17.08 2.69 7.91
N VAL A 201 17.74 2.92 6.78
CA VAL A 201 17.11 3.39 5.53
C VAL A 201 17.11 2.26 4.50
N ASN A 202 16.12 2.25 3.61
CA ASN A 202 16.15 1.40 2.42
C ASN A 202 17.13 1.98 1.38
N GLU A 203 17.45 1.18 0.36
CA GLU A 203 18.24 1.61 -0.80
C GLU A 203 17.32 1.84 -2.02
N PHE A 204 17.73 2.76 -2.89
CA PHE A 204 16.94 3.28 -4.01
C PHE A 204 17.76 3.21 -5.30
N ALA A 205 17.07 3.01 -6.43
CA ALA A 205 17.63 2.93 -7.78
C ALA A 205 18.20 4.27 -8.29
#